data_AF-A0A9D8R7U3-F1
#
_entry.id   AF-A0A9D8R7U3-F1
#
_cell.length_a   1.000
_cell.length_b   1.000
_cell.length_c   1.000
_cell.angle_alpha   90.00
_cell.angle_beta   90.00
_cell.angle_gamma   90.00
#
_symmetry.space_group_name_H-M   'P 1'
#
loop_
_entity.id
_entity.type
_entity.pdbx_description
1 polymer ?
#
loop_
_entity_poly.entity_id
_entity_poly.type
_entity_poly.pdbx_seq_one_letter_code
_entity_poly.pdbx_strand_id
1 'polypeptide(L)'
;EYVDIINSHGGKLPDAVGIPEQQLRKASKSAVCKINIDSDSRLALTAAVRKTLADKPAEFDPRKYLGPARDEMKKLYIHKIVKVLGSAGKAK
;
A
#
# COMPACT_ATOMS: atom_id res chain seq x y z
N GLU A 1 4.00 6.34 6.93
CA GLU A 1 5.04 5.41 6.43
C GLU A 1 5.29 5.54 4.93
N TYR A 2 4.41 5.04 4.03
CA TYR A 2 4.71 5.09 2.59
C TYR A 2 4.94 6.51 2.05
N VAL A 3 4.18 7.49 2.53
CA VAL A 3 4.37 8.91 2.21
C VAL A 3 5.76 9.39 2.63
N ASP A 4 6.21 9.02 3.82
CA ASP A 4 7.51 9.41 4.36
C ASP A 4 8.66 8.78 3.56
N ILE A 5 8.51 7.51 3.18
CA ILE A 5 9.47 6.82 2.30
C ILE A 5 9.52 7.52 0.94
N ILE A 6 8.37 7.84 0.34
CA ILE A 6 8.35 8.54 -0.95
C ILE A 6 9.01 9.91 -0.83
N ASN A 7 8.70 10.68 0.21
CA ASN A 7 9.26 12.02 0.41
C ASN A 7 10.78 12.01 0.66
N SER A 8 11.28 11.00 1.38
CA SER A 8 12.74 10.81 1.60
C SER A 8 13.49 10.32 0.36
N HIS A 9 12.80 9.74 -0.62
CA HIS A 9 13.40 9.18 -1.85
C HIS A 9 12.96 9.96 -3.11
N GLY A 10 12.97 11.30 -3.01
CA GLY A 10 12.78 12.21 -4.14
C GLY A 10 11.35 12.37 -4.63
N GLY A 11 10.35 11.98 -3.83
CA GLY A 11 8.95 12.31 -4.06
C GLY A 11 8.53 13.55 -3.27
N LYS A 12 7.36 14.10 -3.60
CA LYS A 12 6.78 15.24 -2.87
C LYS A 12 5.27 15.06 -2.78
N LEU A 13 4.79 14.68 -1.60
CA LEU A 13 3.39 14.43 -1.30
C LEU A 13 2.95 15.25 -0.07
N PRO A 14 2.72 16.57 -0.23
CA PRO A 14 2.46 17.48 0.89
C PRO A 14 1.07 17.27 1.52
N ASP A 15 0.07 16.87 0.74
CA ASP A 15 -1.35 16.82 1.16
C ASP A 15 -1.91 15.39 1.17
N ALA A 16 -1.05 14.39 1.40
CA ALA A 16 -1.49 12.99 1.42
C ALA A 16 -2.25 12.68 2.73
N VAL A 17 -3.58 12.86 2.71
CA VAL A 17 -4.48 12.53 3.82
C VAL A 17 -5.37 11.35 3.43
N GLY A 18 -5.32 10.28 4.22
CA GLY A 18 -6.15 9.09 4.06
C GLY A 18 -7.33 9.06 5.03
N ILE A 19 -8.35 8.24 4.70
CA ILE A 19 -9.43 7.93 5.65
C ILE A 19 -8.87 6.99 6.74
N PRO A 20 -9.09 7.29 8.04
CA PRO A 20 -8.60 6.41 9.11
C PRO A 20 -9.16 4.99 8.99
N GLU A 21 -8.29 3.98 9.15
CA GLU A 21 -8.69 2.56 9.00
C GLU A 21 -9.80 2.15 9.97
N GLN A 22 -9.88 2.78 11.15
CA GLN A 22 -10.98 2.53 12.10
C GLN A 22 -12.35 2.92 11.53
N GLN A 23 -12.42 4.00 10.74
CA GLN A 23 -13.66 4.39 10.07
C GLN A 23 -14.03 3.40 8.97
N LEU A 24 -13.04 2.95 8.17
CA LEU A 24 -13.25 1.92 7.17
C LEU A 24 -13.72 0.59 7.79
N ARG A 25 -13.15 0.21 8.94
CA ARG A 25 -13.57 -0.98 9.71
C ARG A 25 -14.98 -0.84 10.28
N LYS A 26 -15.37 0.36 10.70
CA LYS A 26 -16.74 0.64 11.14
C LYS A 26 -17.72 0.52 9.97
N ALA A 27 -17.35 1.07 8.82
CA ALA A 27 -18.15 0.99 7.60
C ALA A 27 -18.35 -0.46 7.13
N SER A 28 -17.29 -1.29 7.13
CA SER A 28 -17.37 -2.70 6.70
C SER A 28 -18.26 -3.59 7.58
N LYS A 29 -18.61 -3.14 8.79
CA LYS A 29 -19.58 -3.81 9.67
C LYS A 29 -21.04 -3.35 9.47
N SER A 30 -21.26 -2.37 8.59
CA SER A 30 -22.59 -1.84 8.26
C SER A 30 -23.08 -2.44 6.93
N ALA A 31 -24.00 -1.76 6.24
CA ALA A 31 -24.50 -2.16 4.93
C ALA A 31 -23.48 -1.98 3.78
N VAL A 32 -22.26 -1.51 4.07
CA VAL A 32 -21.22 -1.30 3.05
C VAL A 32 -20.54 -2.62 2.71
N CYS A 33 -20.81 -3.14 1.52
CA CYS A 33 -20.25 -4.40 1.03
C CYS A 33 -18.98 -4.24 0.18
N LYS A 34 -18.60 -3.02 -0.19
CA LYS A 34 -17.46 -2.74 -1.10
C LYS A 34 -16.73 -1.47 -0.68
N ILE A 35 -15.42 -1.60 -0.45
CA ILE A 35 -14.52 -0.48 -0.15
C ILE A 35 -13.40 -0.48 -1.19
N ASN A 36 -13.22 0.64 -1.88
CA ASN A 36 -12.16 0.79 -2.89
C ASN A 36 -10.86 1.22 -2.21
N ILE A 37 -9.75 0.55 -2.52
CA ILE A 37 -8.41 0.86 -1.99
C ILE A 37 -7.45 0.91 -3.17
N ASP A 38 -7.12 2.11 -3.65
CA ASP A 38 -6.25 2.32 -4.81
C ASP A 38 -5.06 3.22 -4.44
N SER A 39 -5.31 4.35 -3.78
CA SER A 39 -4.24 5.25 -3.34
C SER A 39 -3.17 4.54 -2.49
N ASP A 40 -3.57 3.68 -1.55
CA ASP A 40 -2.62 2.96 -0.69
C ASP A 40 -1.73 1.99 -1.49
N SER A 41 -2.26 1.31 -2.51
CA SER A 41 -1.48 0.37 -3.32
C SER A 41 -0.49 1.11 -4.23
N ARG A 42 -0.90 2.24 -4.79
CA ARG A 42 0.00 3.14 -5.54
C ARG A 42 1.13 3.66 -4.66
N LEU A 43 0.83 4.05 -3.42
CA LEU A 43 1.82 4.51 -2.46
C LEU A 43 2.81 3.40 -2.07
N ALA A 44 2.32 2.20 -1.75
CA ALA A 44 3.17 1.05 -1.40
C ALA A 44 4.14 0.68 -2.54
N LEU A 45 3.62 0.59 -3.77
CA LEU A 45 4.45 0.31 -4.95
C LEU A 45 5.49 1.41 -5.18
N THR A 46 5.06 2.68 -5.19
CA THR A 46 5.94 3.82 -5.46
C THR A 46 7.04 3.93 -4.40
N ALA A 47 6.70 3.74 -3.12
CA ALA A 47 7.65 3.75 -2.01
C ALA A 47 8.73 2.67 -2.19
N ALA A 48 8.32 1.43 -2.47
CA ALA A 48 9.23 0.31 -2.64
C ALA A 48 10.14 0.46 -3.87
N VAL A 49 9.60 0.93 -5.00
CA VAL A 49 10.39 1.20 -6.22
C VAL A 49 11.41 2.30 -5.97
N ARG A 50 10.99 3.45 -5.43
CA ARG A 50 11.89 4.58 -5.15
C ARG A 50 13.00 4.20 -4.20
N LYS A 51 12.67 3.50 -3.11
CA LYS A 51 13.66 2.99 -2.17
C LYS A 51 14.66 2.05 -2.84
N THR A 52 14.19 1.08 -3.61
CA THR A 52 15.07 0.09 -4.25
C THR A 52 16.04 0.76 -5.24
N LEU A 53 15.56 1.70 -6.05
CA LEU A 53 16.40 2.40 -7.03
C LEU A 53 17.39 3.36 -6.38
N ALA A 54 17.03 3.97 -5.24
CA ALA A 54 17.94 4.80 -4.47
C ALA A 54 19.01 3.98 -3.74
N ASP A 55 18.63 2.86 -3.13
CA ASP A 55 19.54 1.96 -2.41
C ASP A 55 20.48 1.20 -3.37
N LYS A 56 20.04 0.96 -4.61
CA LYS A 56 20.77 0.17 -5.62
C LYS A 56 20.80 0.90 -6.96
N PRO A 57 21.63 1.93 -7.12
CA PRO A 57 21.64 2.78 -8.33
C PRO A 57 22.07 2.04 -9.61
N ALA A 58 22.79 0.93 -9.49
CA ALA A 58 23.18 0.09 -10.63
C ALA A 58 22.08 -0.89 -11.08
N GLU A 59 21.00 -1.02 -10.30
CA GLU A 59 19.93 -1.97 -10.57
C GLU A 59 18.99 -1.42 -11.65
N PHE A 60 18.93 -2.11 -12.79
CA PHE A 60 18.08 -1.74 -13.93
C PHE A 60 17.06 -2.84 -14.27
N ASP A 61 17.22 -4.05 -13.73
CA ASP A 61 16.31 -5.15 -14.01
C ASP A 61 14.95 -4.89 -13.35
N PRO A 62 13.86 -4.80 -14.13
CA PRO A 62 12.53 -4.55 -13.59
C PRO A 62 12.11 -5.53 -12.51
N ARG A 63 12.54 -6.79 -12.59
CA ARG A 63 12.18 -7.82 -11.61
C ARG A 63 12.77 -7.51 -10.24
N LYS A 64 13.90 -6.81 -10.18
CA LYS A 64 14.64 -6.53 -8.94
C LYS A 64 14.05 -5.38 -8.15
N TYR A 65 13.40 -4.41 -8.80
CA TYR A 65 12.69 -3.33 -8.10
C TYR A 65 11.16 -3.52 -8.06
N LEU A 66 10.56 -4.22 -9.04
CA LEU A 66 9.12 -4.57 -9.00
C LEU A 66 8.83 -5.78 -8.11
N GLY A 67 9.78 -6.70 -7.93
CA GLY A 67 9.65 -7.82 -6.99
C GLY A 67 9.35 -7.34 -5.57
N PRO A 68 10.23 -6.50 -4.97
CA PRO A 68 9.99 -5.89 -3.67
C PRO A 68 8.68 -5.08 -3.60
N ALA A 69 8.36 -4.33 -4.67
CA ALA A 69 7.12 -3.55 -4.73
C ALA A 69 5.87 -4.45 -4.70
N ARG A 70 5.90 -5.58 -5.40
CA ARG A 70 4.82 -6.57 -5.37
C ARG A 70 4.66 -7.20 -4.00
N ASP A 71 5.77 -7.53 -3.34
CA ASP A 71 5.74 -8.11 -1.99
C ASP A 71 5.16 -7.12 -0.97
N GLU A 72 5.49 -5.84 -1.11
CA GLU A 72 4.97 -4.78 -0.24
C GLU A 72 3.47 -4.54 -0.45
N MET A 73 3.01 -4.50 -1.70
CA MET A 73 1.58 -4.47 -2.00
C MET A 73 0.85 -5.70 -1.45
N LYS A 74 1.45 -6.89 -1.53
CA LYS A 74 0.86 -8.12 -0.97
C LYS A 74 0.67 -8.01 0.55
N LYS A 75 1.66 -7.49 1.28
CA LYS A 75 1.54 -7.24 2.73
C LYS A 75 0.42 -6.24 3.02
N LEU A 76 0.36 -5.14 2.27
CA LEU A 76 -0.72 -4.15 2.38
C LEU A 76 -2.09 -4.82 2.22
N TYR A 77 -2.30 -5.60 1.16
CA TYR A 77 -3.58 -6.25 0.92
C TYR A 77 -3.96 -7.25 2.01
N ILE A 78 -3.00 -8.05 2.49
CA ILE A 78 -3.23 -8.98 3.61
C ILE A 78 -3.67 -8.19 4.86
N HIS A 79 -2.97 -7.10 5.20
CA HIS A 79 -3.34 -6.23 6.32
C HIS A 79 -4.76 -5.68 6.15
N LYS A 80 -5.10 -5.11 4.98
CA LYS A 80 -6.43 -4.59 4.70
C LYS A 80 -7.51 -5.67 4.81
N ILE A 81 -7.28 -6.86 4.28
CA ILE A 81 -8.23 -7.99 4.35
C ILE A 81 -8.48 -8.42 5.80
N VAL A 82 -7.43 -8.59 6.59
CA VAL A 82 -7.52 -9.12 7.97
C VAL A 82 -8.01 -8.06 8.95
N LYS A 83 -7.38 -6.88 8.94
CA LYS A 83 -7.55 -5.84 9.97
C LYS A 83 -8.65 -4.83 9.62
N VAL A 84 -8.85 -4.51 8.34
CA VAL A 84 -9.78 -3.45 7.92
C VAL A 84 -11.10 -4.00 7.38
N LEU A 85 -11.07 -4.80 6.32
CA LEU A 85 -12.25 -5.30 5.62
C LEU A 85 -12.93 -6.45 6.38
N GLY A 86 -12.15 -7.31 7.05
CA GLY A 86 -12.67 -8.45 7.79
C GLY A 86 -13.14 -9.62 6.92
N SER A 87 -12.69 -9.69 5.67
CA SER A 87 -13.05 -10.74 4.70
C SER A 87 -12.14 -11.98 4.74
N ALA A 88 -11.17 -12.02 5.65
CA ALA A 88 -10.30 -13.18 5.83
C ALA A 88 -11.10 -14.45 6.12
N GLY A 89 -10.81 -15.53 5.39
CA GLY A 89 -11.48 -16.83 5.55
C GLY A 89 -12.93 -16.87 5.06
N LYS A 90 -13.39 -15.89 4.27
CA LYS A 90 -14.75 -15.84 3.69
C LYS A 90 -14.83 -16.31 2.23
N ALA A 91 -13.71 -16.75 1.66
CA ALA A 91 -13.70 -17.36 0.33
C ALA A 91 -14.44 -18.71 0.36
N LYS A 92 -15.22 -18.99 -0.70
CA LYS A 92 -15.90 -20.27 -0.91
C LYS A 92 -15.09 -21.13 -1.89
#